data_AF-A0A948WPW4-F1
#
_entry.id   AF-A0A948WPW4-F1
#
_cell.length_a   1.000
_cell.length_b   1.000
_cell.length_c   1.000
_cell.angle_alpha   90.00
_cell.angle_beta   90.00
_cell.angle_gamma   90.00
#
_symmetry.space_group_name_H-M   'P 1'
#
loop_
_entity.id
_entity.type
_entity.pdbx_description
1 polymer ?
#
loop_
_entity_poly.entity_id
_entity_poly.type
_entity_poly.pdbx_seq_one_letter_code
_entity_poly.pdbx_strand_id
1 'polypeptide(L)'
;MTIREDLDKLKITPKTLREFGWLVGGIFCALAAWGSWRGSNPALFFLIPGIPLLTAAFLVPGRLASPYKAWMLLAFVMGWVMTRFLLTVLFFFIVLPISITARVTGTKFLDLESDRDKLSYWQKKTRVQSADRYEKQF
;
A
#
# COMPACT_ATOMS: atom_id res chain seq x y z
N MET A 1 12.64 8.78 5.55
CA MET A 1 12.49 7.37 5.16
C MET A 1 13.23 7.17 3.86
N THR A 2 14.48 6.77 3.96
CA THR A 2 15.43 6.71 2.85
C THR A 2 15.37 5.29 2.31
N ILE A 3 14.89 5.09 1.08
CA ILE A 3 14.71 3.77 0.44
C ILE A 3 15.99 2.91 0.53
N ARG A 4 17.16 3.55 0.58
CA ARG A 4 18.46 2.91 0.75
C ARG A 4 18.64 2.24 2.13
N GLU A 5 18.19 2.87 3.21
CA GLU A 5 18.26 2.30 4.57
C GLU A 5 17.34 1.10 4.73
N ASP A 6 16.16 1.15 4.10
CA ASP A 6 15.22 0.03 4.10
C ASP A 6 15.78 -1.15 3.28
N LEU A 7 16.51 -0.87 2.19
CA LEU A 7 17.26 -1.87 1.42
C LEU A 7 18.40 -2.52 2.20
N ASP A 8 19.11 -1.75 3.03
CA ASP A 8 20.19 -2.26 3.87
C ASP A 8 19.70 -3.11 5.05
N LYS A 9 18.46 -2.87 5.52
CA LYS A 9 17.80 -3.72 6.54
C LYS A 9 17.37 -5.08 6.01
N LEU A 10 17.35 -5.27 4.69
CA LEU A 10 16.89 -6.53 4.12
C LEU A 10 17.97 -7.60 4.29
N LYS A 11 17.62 -8.65 5.03
CA LYS A 11 18.49 -9.81 5.23
C LYS A 11 18.61 -10.58 3.92
N ILE A 12 19.60 -10.24 3.09
CA ILE A 12 19.91 -10.96 1.85
C ILE A 12 20.55 -12.30 2.22
N THR A 13 19.70 -13.25 2.58
CA THR A 13 20.09 -14.62 2.93
C THR A 13 19.90 -15.49 1.68
N PRO A 14 20.79 -16.48 1.41
CA PRO A 14 20.62 -17.40 0.29
C PRO A 14 19.27 -18.11 0.26
N LYS A 15 18.63 -18.34 1.43
CA LYS A 15 17.27 -18.89 1.55
C LYS A 15 16.22 -17.96 0.93
N THR A 16 16.21 -16.68 1.30
CA THR A 16 15.27 -15.66 0.79
C THR A 16 15.42 -15.47 -0.72
N LEU A 17 16.65 -15.55 -1.22
CA LEU A 17 16.94 -15.41 -2.64
C LEU A 17 16.42 -16.61 -3.46
N ARG A 18 16.45 -17.81 -2.86
CA ARG A 18 15.87 -19.03 -3.45
C ARG A 18 14.35 -18.98 -3.45
N GLU A 19 13.72 -18.57 -2.35
CA GLU A 19 12.26 -18.39 -2.24
C GLU A 19 11.76 -17.37 -3.28
N PHE A 20 12.46 -16.24 -3.43
CA PHE A 20 12.17 -15.26 -4.47
C PHE A 20 12.24 -15.87 -5.89
N GLY A 21 13.30 -16.61 -6.19
CA GLY A 21 13.47 -17.29 -7.47
C GLY A 21 12.35 -18.30 -7.77
N TRP A 22 11.92 -19.08 -6.78
CA TRP A 22 10.80 -20.02 -6.93
C TRP A 22 9.46 -19.31 -7.14
N LEU A 23 9.17 -18.27 -6.36
CA LEU A 23 7.90 -17.53 -6.47
C LEU A 23 7.80 -16.79 -7.80
N VAL A 24 8.81 -15.97 -8.12
CA VAL A 24 8.78 -15.16 -9.34
C VAL A 24 8.94 -16.05 -10.57
N GLY A 25 9.89 -16.98 -10.57
CA GLY A 25 10.04 -17.93 -11.67
C GLY A 25 8.79 -18.79 -11.89
N GLY A 26 8.17 -19.27 -10.81
CA GLY A 26 6.92 -20.03 -10.87
C GLY A 26 5.76 -19.23 -11.47
N ILE A 27 5.58 -17.98 -11.05
CA ILE A 27 4.55 -17.09 -11.61
C ILE A 27 4.79 -16.82 -13.09
N PHE A 28 6.03 -16.51 -13.49
CA PHE A 28 6.35 -16.28 -14.91
C PHE A 28 6.14 -17.54 -15.76
N CYS A 29 6.49 -18.73 -15.26
CA CYS A 29 6.19 -19.99 -15.94
C CYS A 29 4.69 -20.26 -16.05
N ALA A 30 3.91 -20.02 -15.00
CA ALA A 30 2.47 -20.19 -15.02
C ALA A 30 1.81 -19.23 -16.04
N LEU A 31 2.25 -17.97 -16.07
CA LEU A 31 1.80 -16.98 -17.06
C LEU A 31 2.20 -17.38 -18.50
N ALA A 32 3.41 -17.91 -18.70
CA ALA A 32 3.86 -18.39 -20.00
C ALA A 32 3.06 -19.62 -20.47
N ALA A 33 2.79 -20.57 -19.58
CA ALA A 33 1.96 -21.73 -19.86
C ALA A 33 0.51 -21.32 -20.21
N TRP A 34 -0.06 -20.40 -19.44
CA TRP A 34 -1.39 -19.83 -19.71
C TRP A 34 -1.45 -19.09 -21.04
N GLY A 35 -0.43 -18.26 -21.33
CA GLY A 35 -0.33 -17.51 -22.58
C GLY A 35 -0.17 -18.41 -23.81
N SER A 36 0.57 -19.50 -23.67
CA SER A 36 0.73 -20.53 -24.70
C SER A 36 -0.58 -21.28 -24.97
N TRP A 37 -1.35 -21.59 -23.91
CA TRP A 37 -2.67 -22.22 -24.04
C TRP A 37 -3.70 -21.34 -24.76
N ARG A 38 -3.53 -20.02 -24.71
CA ARG A 38 -4.43 -19.06 -25.39
C ARG A 38 -4.08 -18.81 -26.86
N GLY A 39 -3.04 -19.46 -27.40
CA GLY A 39 -2.64 -19.37 -28.81
C GLY A 39 -2.08 -18.02 -29.25
N SER A 40 -1.94 -17.07 -28.32
CA SER A 40 -1.36 -15.76 -28.60
C SER A 40 0.17 -15.85 -28.59
N ASN A 41 0.81 -15.18 -29.55
CA ASN A 41 2.25 -15.11 -29.73
C ASN A 41 3.07 -14.25 -28.70
N PRO A 42 2.56 -13.73 -27.56
CA PRO A 42 3.42 -13.13 -26.54
C PRO A 42 4.01 -14.15 -25.55
N ALA A 43 3.73 -15.45 -25.68
CA ALA A 43 4.33 -16.47 -24.82
C ALA A 43 5.88 -16.44 -24.87
N LEU A 44 6.47 -16.17 -26.04
CA LEU A 44 7.92 -16.01 -26.21
C LEU A 44 8.49 -14.84 -25.39
N PHE A 45 7.78 -13.71 -25.31
CA PHE A 45 8.21 -12.54 -24.53
C PHE A 45 8.28 -12.81 -23.03
N PHE A 46 7.40 -13.67 -22.49
CA PHE A 46 7.44 -14.09 -21.08
C PHE A 46 8.44 -15.23 -20.83
N LEU A 47 8.73 -16.06 -21.83
CA LEU A 47 9.67 -17.17 -21.73
C LEU A 47 11.14 -16.69 -21.65
N ILE A 48 11.47 -15.62 -22.38
CA ILE A 48 12.83 -15.05 -22.48
C ILE A 48 13.39 -14.59 -21.11
N PRO A 49 12.64 -13.92 -20.22
CA PRO A 49 13.11 -13.66 -18.86
C PRO A 49 12.89 -14.84 -17.91
N GLY A 50 11.89 -15.70 -18.14
CA GLY A 50 11.53 -16.79 -17.23
C GLY A 50 12.58 -17.91 -17.12
N ILE A 51 13.12 -18.37 -18.25
CA ILE A 51 14.14 -19.43 -18.30
C ILE A 51 15.47 -19.01 -17.64
N PRO A 52 16.06 -17.82 -17.94
CA PRO A 52 17.27 -17.38 -17.27
C PRO A 52 17.04 -17.11 -15.78
N LEU A 53 15.84 -16.70 -15.36
CA LEU A 53 15.54 -16.49 -13.94
C LEU A 53 15.41 -17.80 -13.16
N LEU A 54 14.76 -18.82 -13.73
CA LEU A 54 14.71 -20.18 -13.14
C LEU A 54 16.09 -20.85 -13.11
N THR A 55 16.84 -20.77 -14.20
CA THR A 55 18.19 -21.37 -14.28
C THR A 55 19.17 -20.63 -13.37
N ALA A 56 19.10 -19.31 -13.28
CA ALA A 56 19.91 -18.54 -12.33
C ALA A 56 19.49 -18.80 -10.86
N ALA A 57 18.20 -19.04 -10.59
CA ALA A 57 17.73 -19.45 -9.26
C ALA A 57 18.26 -20.84 -8.85
N PHE A 58 18.51 -21.73 -9.81
CA PHE A 58 19.01 -23.08 -9.56
C PHE A 58 20.55 -23.16 -9.52
N LEU A 59 21.26 -22.46 -10.41
CA LEU A 59 22.72 -22.62 -10.57
C LEU A 59 23.58 -21.64 -9.74
N VAL A 60 23.18 -20.37 -9.58
CA VAL A 60 24.02 -19.37 -8.89
C VAL A 60 23.17 -18.34 -8.14
N PRO A 61 22.81 -18.60 -6.87
CA PRO A 61 22.06 -17.62 -6.08
C PRO A 61 22.82 -16.29 -5.93
N GLY A 62 24.16 -16.29 -5.95
CA GLY A 62 24.97 -15.06 -5.86
C GLY A 62 24.69 -14.01 -6.95
N ARG A 63 24.29 -14.41 -8.16
CA ARG A 63 23.96 -13.47 -9.25
C ARG A 63 22.52 -12.94 -9.18
N LEU A 64 21.64 -13.60 -8.40
CA LEU A 64 20.27 -13.14 -8.17
C LEU A 64 20.19 -11.95 -7.20
N ALA A 65 21.26 -11.62 -6.48
CA ALA A 65 21.25 -10.53 -5.51
C ALA A 65 20.95 -9.16 -6.17
N SER A 66 21.45 -8.92 -7.39
CA SER A 66 21.19 -7.68 -8.14
C SER A 66 19.73 -7.54 -8.61
N PRO A 67 19.14 -8.53 -9.32
CA PRO A 67 17.72 -8.45 -9.70
C PRO A 67 16.78 -8.47 -8.49
N TYR A 68 17.13 -9.18 -7.40
CA TYR A 68 16.35 -9.12 -6.15
C TYR A 68 16.32 -7.72 -5.56
N LYS A 69 17.48 -7.03 -5.48
CA LYS A 69 17.53 -5.63 -5.03
C LYS A 69 16.71 -4.71 -5.94
N ALA A 70 16.81 -4.86 -7.26
CA ALA A 70 16.05 -4.05 -8.21
C ALA A 70 14.53 -4.29 -8.08
N TRP A 71 14.11 -5.55 -7.96
CA TRP A 71 12.71 -5.92 -7.74
C TRP A 71 12.18 -5.35 -6.42
N MET A 72 12.98 -5.42 -5.37
CA MET A 72 12.59 -4.92 -4.06
C MET A 72 12.51 -3.40 -4.01
N LEU A 73 13.40 -2.70 -4.73
CA LEU A 73 13.31 -1.26 -4.93
C LEU A 73 12.00 -0.90 -5.66
N LEU A 74 11.63 -1.65 -6.70
CA LEU A 74 10.35 -1.49 -7.39
C LEU A 74 9.19 -1.71 -6.41
N ALA A 75 9.23 -2.77 -5.60
CA ALA A 75 8.22 -3.06 -4.58
C ALA A 75 8.07 -1.92 -3.56
N PHE A 76 9.18 -1.31 -3.11
CA PHE A 76 9.14 -0.14 -2.23
C PHE A 76 8.51 1.07 -2.89
N VAL A 77 8.89 1.37 -4.15
CA VAL A 77 8.30 2.49 -4.89
C VAL A 77 6.81 2.24 -5.12
N MET A 78 6.41 1.02 -5.48
CA MET A 78 5.01 0.63 -5.61
C MET A 78 4.26 0.78 -4.30
N GLY A 79 4.80 0.31 -3.17
CA GLY A 79 4.20 0.51 -1.86
C GLY A 79 4.04 1.98 -1.53
N TRP A 80 5.08 2.79 -1.81
CA TRP A 80 5.03 4.23 -1.63
C TRP A 80 3.90 4.85 -2.46
N VAL A 81 3.84 4.57 -3.76
CA VAL A 81 2.79 5.08 -4.66
C VAL A 81 1.41 4.59 -4.23
N MET A 82 1.24 3.30 -3.93
CA MET A 82 -0.04 2.70 -3.55
C MET A 82 -0.63 3.36 -2.30
N THR A 83 0.17 3.61 -1.26
CA THR A 83 -0.34 4.31 -0.07
C THR A 83 -0.85 5.70 -0.41
N ARG A 84 -0.13 6.48 -1.23
CA ARG A 84 -0.58 7.84 -1.62
C ARG A 84 -1.79 7.76 -2.52
N PHE A 85 -1.81 6.82 -3.45
CA PHE A 85 -2.92 6.60 -4.36
C PHE A 85 -4.19 6.25 -3.57
N LEU A 86 -4.11 5.28 -2.66
CA LEU A 86 -5.23 4.86 -1.82
C LEU A 86 -5.75 6.02 -0.97
N LEU A 87 -4.86 6.78 -0.32
CA LEU A 87 -5.23 7.98 0.46
C LEU A 87 -5.90 9.04 -0.42
N THR A 88 -5.37 9.28 -1.61
CA THR A 88 -5.92 10.27 -2.56
C THR A 88 -7.31 9.85 -3.00
N VAL A 89 -7.48 8.59 -3.41
CA VAL A 89 -8.78 8.04 -3.80
C VAL A 89 -9.77 8.12 -2.65
N LEU A 90 -9.38 7.67 -1.45
CA LEU A 90 -10.22 7.75 -0.25
C LEU A 90 -10.66 9.19 0.02
N PHE A 91 -9.73 10.14 -0.04
CA PHE A 91 -10.03 11.54 0.22
C PHE A 91 -10.98 12.11 -0.83
N PHE A 92 -10.71 11.92 -2.12
CA PHE A 92 -11.50 12.50 -3.20
C PHE A 92 -12.86 11.83 -3.41
N PHE A 93 -12.96 10.51 -3.21
CA PHE A 93 -14.19 9.77 -3.48
C PHE A 93 -15.06 9.53 -2.24
N ILE A 94 -14.49 9.64 -1.04
CA ILE A 94 -15.26 9.43 0.21
C ILE A 94 -15.32 10.73 1.01
N VAL A 95 -14.17 11.25 1.44
CA VAL A 95 -14.13 12.39 2.38
C VAL A 95 -14.66 13.68 1.73
N LEU A 96 -14.26 13.95 0.49
CA LEU A 96 -14.63 15.14 -0.26
C LEU A 96 -16.13 15.21 -0.57
N PRO A 97 -16.80 14.16 -1.12
CA PRO A 97 -18.24 14.22 -1.33
C PRO A 97 -19.03 14.31 -0.02
N ILE A 98 -18.57 13.67 1.07
CA ILE A 98 -19.17 13.84 2.39
C ILE A 98 -19.10 15.32 2.82
N SER A 99 -17.94 15.95 2.64
CA SER A 99 -17.72 17.36 3.00
C SER A 99 -18.57 18.30 2.17
N ILE A 100 -18.67 18.06 0.85
CA ILE A 100 -19.53 18.83 -0.06
C ILE A 100 -21.00 18.66 0.35
N THR A 101 -21.44 17.43 0.61
CA THR A 101 -22.84 17.14 1.01
C THR A 101 -23.19 17.82 2.33
N ALA A 102 -22.29 17.78 3.32
CA ALA A 102 -22.48 18.48 4.59
C ALA A 102 -22.55 20.01 4.39
N ARG A 103 -21.72 20.57 3.50
CA ARG A 103 -21.72 22.00 3.21
C ARG A 103 -23.00 22.46 2.51
N VAL A 104 -23.53 21.66 1.57
CA VAL A 104 -24.80 21.93 0.87
C VAL A 104 -25.99 21.79 1.82
N THR A 105 -25.98 20.78 2.69
CA THR A 105 -27.05 20.55 3.69
C THR A 105 -26.98 21.55 4.86
N GLY A 106 -25.91 22.37 4.94
CA GLY A 106 -25.70 23.31 6.04
C GLY A 106 -25.31 22.64 7.36
N THR A 107 -24.96 21.35 7.33
CA THR A 107 -24.56 20.58 8.51
C THR A 107 -23.17 21.00 8.96
N LYS A 108 -23.11 21.84 10.00
CA LYS A 108 -21.85 22.22 10.65
C LYS A 108 -21.46 21.16 11.67
N PHE A 109 -20.47 20.33 11.36
CA PHE A 109 -19.92 19.34 12.31
C PHE A 109 -19.20 19.99 13.49
N LEU A 110 -18.67 21.20 13.29
CA LEU A 110 -17.96 21.94 14.31
C LEU A 110 -18.26 23.43 14.14
N ASP A 111 -18.53 24.10 15.27
CA ASP A 111 -18.83 25.53 15.31
C ASP A 111 -17.52 26.33 15.21
N LEU A 112 -17.03 26.49 13.98
CA LEU A 112 -15.73 27.11 13.67
C LEU A 112 -15.84 28.61 13.37
N GLU A 113 -17.04 29.18 13.38
CA GLU A 113 -17.24 30.61 13.18
C GLU A 113 -16.74 31.38 14.40
N SER A 114 -15.72 32.22 14.18
CA SER A 114 -15.24 33.15 15.18
C SER A 114 -16.18 34.35 15.24
N ASP A 115 -17.05 34.32 16.22
CA ASP A 115 -17.95 35.41 16.56
C ASP A 115 -17.24 36.39 17.49
N ARG A 116 -17.07 37.64 17.04
CA ARG A 116 -16.37 38.69 17.82
C ARG A 116 -17.25 39.29 18.92
N ASP A 117 -18.57 39.10 18.84
CA ASP A 117 -19.52 39.60 19.84
C ASP A 117 -19.86 38.54 20.93
N LYS A 118 -19.35 37.31 20.81
CA LYS A 118 -19.51 36.29 21.86
C LYS A 118 -18.56 36.55 23.03
N LEU A 119 -19.14 36.73 24.21
CA LEU A 119 -18.41 36.84 25.49
C LEU A 119 -17.64 35.55 25.86
N SER A 120 -18.07 34.39 25.36
CA SER A 120 -17.38 33.11 25.57
C SER A 120 -17.80 32.08 24.53
N TYR A 121 -16.85 31.28 24.05
CA TYR A 121 -17.08 30.10 23.20
C TYR A 121 -17.43 28.84 24.01
N TRP A 122 -17.53 28.95 25.33
CA TRP A 122 -17.82 27.81 26.20
C TRP A 122 -19.24 27.27 25.97
N GLN A 123 -19.33 26.07 25.40
CA GLN A 123 -20.60 25.36 25.30
C GLN A 123 -20.91 24.66 26.62
N LYS A 124 -21.96 25.12 27.32
CA LYS A 124 -22.45 24.44 28.53
C LYS A 124 -22.91 23.03 28.17
N LYS A 125 -22.31 22.02 28.82
CA LYS A 125 -22.77 20.63 28.71
C LYS A 125 -24.20 20.53 29.21
N THR A 126 -25.13 20.22 28.32
CA THR A 126 -26.57 20.09 28.63
C THR A 126 -26.89 18.81 29.40
N ARG A 127 -26.01 17.81 29.37
CA ARG A 127 -26.24 16.50 29.99
C ARG A 127 -25.19 16.20 31.06
N VAL A 128 -25.64 16.12 32.31
CA VAL A 128 -24.85 15.56 33.41
C VAL A 128 -24.77 14.06 33.17
N GLN A 129 -23.62 13.58 32.68
CA GLN A 129 -23.38 12.14 32.58
C GLN A 129 -23.14 11.60 33.99
N SER A 130 -23.84 10.52 34.36
CA SER A 130 -23.69 9.86 35.65
C SER A 130 -22.26 9.32 35.81
N ALA A 131 -21.71 9.45 37.02
CA ALA A 131 -20.35 9.01 37.34
C ALA A 131 -20.10 7.53 36.96
N ASP A 132 -21.12 6.69 37.15
CA ASP A 132 -21.21 5.27 36.79
C ASP A 132 -20.83 4.96 35.33
N ARG A 133 -21.03 5.92 34.42
CA ARG A 133 -20.70 5.75 32.99
C ARG A 133 -19.19 5.87 32.71
N TYR A 134 -18.43 6.52 33.58
CA TYR A 134 -16.96 6.58 33.46
C TYR A 134 -16.30 5.25 33.84
N GLU A 135 -16.94 4.43 34.67
CA GLU A 135 -16.42 3.12 35.09
C GLU A 135 -16.50 2.07 33.98
N LYS A 136 -17.31 2.30 32.94
CA LYS A 136 -17.57 1.35 31.83
C LYS A 136 -16.95 1.80 30.50
N GLN A 137 -15.88 2.61 30.58
CA GLN A 137 -15.23 3.21 29.42
C GLN A 137 -14.33 2.24 28.63
N PHE A 138 -13.90 1.14 29.24
CA PHE A 138 -12.95 0.18 28.66
C PHE A 138 -13.56 -1.21 28.51
#